data_AF-A0A327M7R4-F1
#
_entry.id   AF-A0A327M7R4-F1
#
_cell.length_a   1.000
_cell.length_b   1.000
_cell.length_c   1.000
_cell.angle_alpha   90.00
_cell.angle_beta   90.00
_cell.angle_gamma   90.00
#
_symmetry.space_group_name_H-M   'P 1'
#
loop_
_entity.id
_entity.type
_entity.pdbx_description
1 polymer ?
#
loop_
_entity_poly.entity_id
_entity_poly.type
_entity_poly.pdbx_seq_one_letter_code
_entity_poly.pdbx_strand_id
1 'polypeptide(L)'
;MASEAAAAAMPAGTTTMTTETGPTQLGVTMEKTMEQVTKTADGLFKAAEEAAEFSRGNLEAVAKATQLYVAGVQDLGKQTLALVQGLTDHTVAGAKALGSVKSLKEAAEVQASFARTAMEKSFAETAKLQEAALKLAEASFAPISARMTLAVEKFSKPLAA
;
A
#
# COMPACT_ATOMS: atom_id res chain seq x y z
N MET A 1 34.43 -91.84 16.22
CA MET A 1 33.51 -91.81 15.07
C MET A 1 33.79 -90.52 14.34
N ALA A 2 34.76 -90.54 13.42
CA ALA A 2 34.56 -90.72 11.98
C ALA A 2 33.81 -89.52 11.39
N SER A 3 34.55 -88.58 10.77
CA SER A 3 34.64 -88.39 9.30
C SER A 3 33.43 -87.57 8.83
N GLU A 4 33.55 -86.43 8.15
CA GLU A 4 34.14 -86.36 6.80
C GLU A 4 34.28 -84.91 6.31
N ALA A 5 35.39 -84.68 5.59
CA ALA A 5 35.63 -83.74 4.48
C ALA A 5 35.36 -82.23 4.67
N ALA A 6 36.39 -81.37 4.74
CA ALA A 6 37.24 -80.87 3.62
C ALA A 6 36.49 -79.95 2.65
N ALA A 7 37.00 -78.88 2.05
CA ALA A 7 38.21 -78.06 2.11
C ALA A 7 38.00 -77.02 0.99
N ALA A 8 38.32 -75.73 1.18
CA ALA A 8 38.70 -74.76 0.13
C ALA A 8 38.66 -73.34 0.71
N ALA A 9 39.79 -72.76 1.10
CA ALA A 9 40.65 -71.98 0.21
C ALA A 9 39.96 -70.70 -0.31
N MET A 10 40.25 -69.59 0.38
CA MET A 10 40.14 -68.25 -0.17
C MET A 10 41.07 -68.10 -1.38
N PRO A 11 40.68 -67.35 -2.42
CA PRO A 11 41.63 -66.54 -3.15
C PRO A 11 41.45 -65.07 -2.80
N ALA A 12 42.55 -64.42 -2.45
CA ALA A 12 42.70 -62.98 -2.54
C ALA A 12 42.46 -62.55 -4.01
N GLY A 13 41.67 -61.49 -4.21
CA GLY A 13 41.35 -60.98 -5.55
C GLY A 13 40.62 -59.65 -5.49
N THR A 14 41.39 -58.58 -5.38
CA THR A 14 41.23 -57.29 -6.08
C THR A 14 39.86 -56.60 -6.07
N THR A 15 39.84 -55.44 -5.40
CA THR A 15 39.03 -54.24 -5.69
C THR A 15 38.41 -54.24 -7.09
N THR A 16 37.08 -54.20 -7.16
CA THR A 16 36.40 -53.46 -8.24
C THR A 16 35.14 -52.85 -7.67
N MET A 17 35.23 -51.58 -7.27
CA MET A 17 34.09 -50.68 -7.31
C MET A 17 33.72 -50.54 -8.80
N THR A 18 32.76 -51.34 -9.28
CA THR A 18 32.15 -51.11 -10.59
C THR A 18 31.15 -49.97 -10.46
N THR A 19 31.61 -48.76 -10.82
CA THR A 19 30.76 -47.66 -11.24
C THR A 19 30.03 -48.06 -12.52
N GLU A 20 28.83 -48.62 -12.39
CA GLU A 20 27.88 -48.72 -13.51
C GLU A 20 26.98 -47.49 -13.56
N THR A 21 27.54 -46.38 -14.04
CA THR A 21 26.76 -45.27 -14.61
C THR A 21 27.03 -45.24 -16.10
N GLY A 22 26.14 -45.85 -16.89
CA GLY A 22 26.23 -45.85 -18.36
C GLY A 22 26.11 -44.43 -18.95
N PRO A 23 26.64 -44.19 -20.17
CA PRO A 23 26.73 -42.87 -20.80
C PRO A 23 25.38 -42.15 -20.97
N THR A 24 24.27 -42.88 -21.05
CA THR A 24 22.91 -42.34 -21.13
C THR A 24 22.37 -41.83 -19.79
N GLN A 25 22.69 -42.48 -18.67
CA GLN A 25 22.31 -42.02 -17.32
C GLN A 25 23.10 -40.77 -16.92
N LEU A 26 24.38 -40.68 -17.31
CA LEU A 26 25.20 -39.48 -17.14
C LEU A 26 24.67 -38.30 -17.96
N GLY A 27 24.28 -38.52 -19.22
CA GLY A 27 23.65 -37.49 -20.07
C GLY A 27 22.34 -36.96 -19.47
N VAL A 28 21.42 -37.84 -19.09
CA VAL A 28 20.12 -37.46 -18.49
C VAL A 28 20.29 -36.79 -17.11
N THR A 29 21.29 -37.21 -16.32
CA THR A 29 21.59 -36.59 -15.03
C THR A 29 22.21 -35.19 -15.19
N MET A 30 23.11 -35.02 -16.16
CA MET A 30 23.70 -33.72 -16.50
C MET A 30 22.63 -32.76 -17.05
N GLU A 31 21.72 -33.24 -17.89
CA GLU A 31 20.64 -32.46 -18.49
C GLU A 31 19.64 -32.00 -17.42
N LYS A 32 19.19 -32.89 -16.53
CA LYS A 32 18.38 -32.51 -15.35
C LYS A 32 19.09 -31.54 -14.41
N THR A 33 20.39 -31.72 -14.20
CA THR A 33 21.18 -30.81 -13.36
C THR A 33 21.25 -29.41 -13.98
N MET A 34 21.50 -29.32 -15.29
CA MET A 34 21.53 -28.05 -16.01
C MET A 34 20.16 -27.37 -16.04
N GLU A 35 19.08 -28.13 -16.25
CA GLU A 35 17.71 -27.63 -16.24
C GLU A 35 17.31 -27.11 -14.85
N GLN A 36 17.71 -27.84 -13.79
CA GLN A 36 17.47 -27.44 -12.40
C GLN A 36 18.30 -26.21 -12.02
N VAL A 37 19.57 -26.13 -12.41
CA VAL A 37 20.42 -24.94 -12.19
C VAL A 37 19.85 -23.73 -12.93
N THR A 38 19.40 -23.90 -14.17
CA THR A 38 18.78 -22.82 -14.96
C THR A 38 17.49 -22.34 -14.30
N LYS A 39 16.61 -23.27 -13.88
CA LYS A 39 15.36 -22.94 -13.18
C LYS A 39 15.59 -22.26 -11.84
N THR A 40 16.61 -22.68 -11.08
CA THR A 40 17.01 -22.04 -9.83
C THR A 40 17.57 -20.64 -10.07
N ALA A 41 18.39 -20.46 -11.10
CA ALA A 41 18.91 -19.15 -11.48
C ALA A 41 17.77 -18.21 -11.91
N ASP A 42 16.88 -18.66 -12.80
CA ASP A 42 15.70 -17.90 -13.24
C ASP A 42 14.78 -17.53 -12.08
N GLY A 43 14.58 -18.45 -11.14
CA GLY A 43 13.81 -18.20 -9.92
C GLY A 43 14.44 -17.13 -9.04
N LEU A 44 15.78 -17.14 -8.90
CA LEU A 44 16.50 -16.14 -8.12
C LEU A 44 16.47 -14.76 -8.79
N PHE A 45 16.63 -14.69 -10.11
CA PHE A 45 16.49 -13.44 -10.87
C PHE A 45 15.09 -12.86 -10.73
N LYS A 46 14.04 -13.66 -10.91
CA LYS A 46 12.65 -13.23 -10.71
C LYS A 46 12.38 -12.74 -9.28
N ALA A 47 12.89 -13.45 -8.27
CA ALA A 47 12.74 -13.02 -6.88
C ALA A 47 13.44 -11.66 -6.62
N ALA A 48 14.61 -11.45 -7.22
CA ALA A 48 15.33 -10.17 -7.12
C ALA A 48 14.58 -9.03 -7.83
N GLU A 49 14.02 -9.28 -9.02
CA GLU A 49 13.17 -8.33 -9.75
C GLU A 49 11.93 -7.96 -8.94
N GLU A 50 11.20 -8.95 -8.41
CA GLU A 50 10.01 -8.72 -7.59
C GLU A 50 10.32 -7.94 -6.30
N ALA A 51 11.47 -8.21 -5.66
CA ALA A 51 11.91 -7.47 -4.48
C ALA A 51 12.25 -6.01 -4.81
N ALA A 52 12.89 -5.77 -5.96
CA ALA A 52 13.20 -4.43 -6.44
C ALA A 52 11.92 -3.64 -6.78
N GLU A 53 10.96 -4.26 -7.48
CA GLU A 53 9.66 -3.66 -7.78
C GLU A 53 8.84 -3.37 -6.53
N PHE A 54 8.81 -4.30 -5.58
CA PHE A 54 8.13 -4.10 -4.30
C PHE A 54 8.73 -2.93 -3.52
N SER A 55 10.07 -2.82 -3.50
CA SER A 55 10.77 -1.71 -2.85
C SER A 55 10.47 -0.37 -3.54
N ARG A 56 10.48 -0.34 -4.87
CA ARG A 56 10.11 0.84 -5.67
C ARG A 56 8.67 1.28 -5.38
N GLY A 57 7.73 0.33 -5.38
CA GLY A 57 6.33 0.59 -5.09
C GLY A 57 6.09 1.16 -3.68
N ASN A 58 6.92 0.83 -2.70
CA ASN A 58 6.86 1.45 -1.37
C ASN A 58 7.25 2.94 -1.41
N LEU A 59 8.32 3.28 -2.15
CA LEU A 59 8.76 4.67 -2.32
C LEU A 59 7.71 5.50 -3.07
N GLU A 60 7.14 4.94 -4.14
CA GLU A 60 6.06 5.58 -4.90
C GLU A 60 4.82 5.81 -4.02
N ALA A 61 4.47 4.85 -3.16
CA ALA A 61 3.34 5.00 -2.25
C ALA A 61 3.56 6.14 -1.24
N VAL A 62 4.75 6.27 -0.67
CA VAL A 62 5.10 7.38 0.24
C VAL A 62 5.10 8.72 -0.51
N ALA A 63 5.64 8.76 -1.73
CA ALA A 63 5.61 9.96 -2.56
C ALA A 63 4.18 10.38 -2.86
N LYS A 64 3.30 9.44 -3.24
CA LYS A 64 1.88 9.70 -3.51
C LYS A 64 1.13 10.15 -2.25
N ALA A 65 1.37 9.51 -1.10
CA ALA A 65 0.82 9.92 0.19
C ALA A 65 1.22 11.36 0.54
N THR A 66 2.49 11.71 0.32
CA THR A 66 3.01 13.06 0.54
C THR A 66 2.34 14.09 -0.38
N GLN A 67 2.20 13.76 -1.67
CA GLN A 67 1.51 14.62 -2.63
C GLN A 67 0.05 14.85 -2.24
N LEU A 68 -0.67 13.81 -1.85
CA LEU A 68 -2.06 13.90 -1.40
C LEU A 68 -2.18 14.73 -0.12
N TYR A 69 -1.25 14.55 0.83
CA TYR A 69 -1.19 15.36 2.04
C TYR A 69 -1.03 16.86 1.71
N VAL A 70 -0.04 17.20 0.89
CA VAL A 70 0.21 18.60 0.48
C VAL A 70 -1.00 19.19 -0.23
N ALA A 71 -1.61 18.44 -1.16
CA ALA A 71 -2.81 18.88 -1.87
C ALA A 71 -3.98 19.14 -0.91
N GLY A 72 -4.23 18.23 0.04
CA GLY A 72 -5.32 18.42 1.01
C GLY A 72 -5.06 19.59 1.98
N VAL A 73 -3.81 19.85 2.37
CA VAL A 73 -3.46 21.06 3.15
C VAL A 73 -3.70 22.34 2.33
N GLN A 74 -3.35 22.34 1.03
CA GLN A 74 -3.65 23.48 0.15
C GLN A 74 -5.15 23.71 0.02
N ASP A 75 -5.95 22.66 -0.10
CA ASP A 75 -7.40 22.76 -0.17
C ASP A 75 -8.02 23.29 1.12
N LEU A 76 -7.50 22.88 2.30
CA LEU A 76 -7.87 23.47 3.59
C LEU A 76 -7.59 24.98 3.63
N GLY A 77 -6.44 25.40 3.08
CA GLY A 77 -6.09 26.80 2.94
C GLY A 77 -7.07 27.58 2.07
N LYS A 78 -7.46 27.02 0.91
CA LYS A 78 -8.48 27.63 0.03
C LYS A 78 -9.84 27.76 0.72
N GLN A 79 -10.26 26.75 1.48
CA GLN A 79 -11.50 26.80 2.26
C GLN A 79 -11.46 27.89 3.32
N THR A 80 -10.31 28.09 3.98
CA THR A 80 -10.12 29.17 4.94
C THR A 80 -10.25 30.55 4.28
N LEU A 81 -9.68 30.73 3.09
CA LEU A 81 -9.84 31.98 2.33
C LEU A 81 -11.30 32.21 1.92
N ALA A 82 -12.00 31.17 1.45
CA ALA A 82 -13.42 31.25 1.12
C ALA A 82 -14.28 31.63 2.34
N LEU A 83 -13.94 31.11 3.53
CA LEU A 83 -14.58 31.48 4.79
C LEU A 83 -14.41 32.99 5.08
N VAL A 84 -13.19 33.51 4.98
CA VAL A 84 -12.89 34.94 5.20
C VAL A 84 -13.64 35.84 4.22
N GLN A 85 -13.63 35.49 2.94
CA GLN A 85 -14.40 36.21 1.91
C GLN A 85 -15.89 36.20 2.26
N GLY A 86 -16.42 35.03 2.60
CA GLY A 86 -17.81 34.89 2.98
C GLY A 86 -18.20 35.66 4.24
N LEU A 87 -17.30 35.81 5.23
CA LEU A 87 -17.55 36.63 6.42
C LEU A 87 -17.58 38.13 6.07
N THR A 88 -16.71 38.54 5.16
CA THR A 88 -16.66 39.92 4.64
C THR A 88 -17.96 40.25 3.92
N ASP A 89 -18.41 39.39 3.01
CA ASP A 89 -19.67 39.56 2.28
C ASP A 89 -20.87 39.63 3.22
N HIS A 90 -20.91 38.74 4.22
CA HIS A 90 -21.96 38.73 5.22
C HIS A 90 -22.02 40.06 6.00
N THR A 91 -20.86 40.56 6.44
CA THR A 91 -20.76 41.84 7.18
C THR A 91 -21.21 43.02 6.33
N VAL A 92 -20.76 43.11 5.07
CA VAL A 92 -21.17 44.17 4.13
C VAL A 92 -22.67 44.12 3.88
N ALA A 93 -23.24 42.93 3.68
CA ALA A 93 -24.68 42.76 3.51
C ALA A 93 -25.47 43.23 4.74
N GLY A 94 -25.01 42.88 5.95
CA GLY A 94 -25.62 43.33 7.20
C GLY A 94 -25.60 44.85 7.37
N ALA A 95 -24.46 45.49 7.09
CA ALA A 95 -24.33 46.95 7.16
C ALA A 95 -25.27 47.65 6.16
N LYS A 96 -25.36 47.14 4.93
CA LYS A 96 -26.27 47.67 3.91
C LYS A 96 -27.74 47.49 4.29
N ALA A 97 -28.10 46.33 4.82
CA ALA A 97 -29.45 46.04 5.28
C ALA A 97 -29.86 46.98 6.42
N LEU A 98 -29.02 47.12 7.46
CA LEU A 98 -29.27 48.03 8.58
C LEU A 98 -29.32 49.51 8.14
N GLY A 99 -28.49 49.94 7.20
CA GLY A 99 -28.54 51.32 6.68
C GLY A 99 -29.80 51.66 5.89
N SER A 100 -30.59 50.66 5.49
CA SER A 100 -31.81 50.83 4.69
C SER A 100 -33.13 50.77 5.48
N VAL A 101 -33.07 50.39 6.76
CA VAL A 101 -34.27 50.28 7.61
C VAL A 101 -34.81 51.64 8.03
N LYS A 102 -36.13 51.76 8.13
CA LYS A 102 -36.85 53.00 8.50
C LYS A 102 -37.46 52.93 9.90
N SER A 103 -37.41 51.77 10.56
CA SER A 103 -37.96 51.56 11.89
C SER A 103 -37.14 50.58 12.74
N LEU A 104 -37.31 50.65 14.06
CA LEU A 104 -36.68 49.71 15.00
C LEU A 104 -37.14 48.26 14.80
N LYS A 105 -38.39 48.07 14.35
CA LYS A 105 -38.91 46.73 14.06
C LYS A 105 -38.17 46.09 12.87
N GLU A 106 -38.00 46.84 11.78
CA GLU A 106 -37.24 46.38 10.61
C GLU A 106 -35.76 46.10 10.97
N ALA A 107 -35.16 46.93 11.82
CA ALA A 107 -33.81 46.69 12.33
C ALA A 107 -33.71 45.35 13.11
N ALA A 108 -34.69 45.07 13.98
CA ALA A 108 -34.74 43.82 14.74
C ALA A 108 -34.92 42.59 13.83
N GLU A 109 -35.72 42.70 12.76
CA GLU A 109 -35.89 41.65 11.76
C GLU A 109 -34.59 41.38 10.99
N VAL A 110 -33.87 42.43 10.57
CA VAL A 110 -32.54 42.30 9.92
C VAL A 110 -31.55 41.60 10.85
N GLN A 111 -31.53 41.96 12.13
CA GLN A 111 -30.61 41.39 13.10
C GLN A 111 -30.92 39.92 13.41
N ALA A 112 -32.21 39.56 13.49
CA ALA A 112 -32.64 38.17 13.62
C ALA A 112 -32.29 37.33 12.38
N SER A 113 -32.45 37.88 11.18
CA SER A 113 -32.04 37.23 9.93
C SER A 113 -30.53 37.03 9.88
N PHE A 114 -29.76 38.05 10.23
CA PHE A 114 -28.30 38.00 10.26
C PHE A 114 -27.79 36.95 11.24
N ALA A 115 -28.38 36.86 12.43
CA ALA A 115 -28.05 35.85 13.42
C ALA A 115 -28.38 34.43 12.93
N ARG A 116 -29.53 34.24 12.28
CA ARG A 116 -29.92 32.95 11.67
C ARG A 116 -28.93 32.54 10.58
N THR A 117 -28.62 33.43 9.64
CA THR A 117 -27.67 33.16 8.56
C THR A 117 -26.25 32.88 9.09
N ALA A 118 -25.81 33.60 10.12
CA ALA A 118 -24.53 33.32 10.78
C ALA A 118 -24.50 31.93 11.41
N MET A 119 -25.59 31.49 12.04
CA MET A 119 -25.70 30.16 12.64
C MET A 119 -25.69 29.06 11.56
N GLU A 120 -26.49 29.20 10.51
CA GLU A 120 -26.52 28.26 9.38
C GLU A 120 -25.14 28.12 8.72
N LYS A 121 -24.46 29.26 8.50
CA LYS A 121 -23.11 29.28 7.93
C LYS A 121 -22.09 28.62 8.85
N SER A 122 -22.16 28.87 10.16
CA SER A 122 -21.25 28.25 11.13
C SER A 122 -21.35 26.72 11.12
N PHE A 123 -22.57 26.18 11.10
CA PHE A 123 -22.78 24.73 11.00
C PHE A 123 -22.25 24.17 9.68
N ALA A 124 -22.55 24.81 8.56
CA ALA A 124 -22.10 24.37 7.25
C ALA A 124 -20.56 24.37 7.13
N GLU A 125 -19.89 25.41 7.61
CA GLU A 125 -18.44 25.54 7.55
C GLU A 125 -17.75 24.57 8.52
N THR A 126 -18.32 24.32 9.70
CA THR A 126 -17.82 23.29 10.64
C THR A 126 -17.89 21.90 10.01
N ALA A 127 -19.01 21.57 9.38
CA ALA A 127 -19.19 20.29 8.69
C ALA A 127 -18.17 20.12 7.54
N LYS A 128 -17.97 21.17 6.73
CA LYS A 128 -16.96 21.15 5.65
C LYS A 128 -15.55 20.94 6.18
N LEU A 129 -15.17 21.63 7.26
CA LEU A 129 -13.86 21.47 7.90
C LEU A 129 -13.63 20.04 8.40
N GLN A 130 -14.64 19.44 9.04
CA GLN A 130 -14.58 18.04 9.48
C GLN A 130 -14.44 17.07 8.30
N GLU A 131 -15.24 17.25 7.25
CA GLU A 131 -15.18 16.41 6.06
C GLU A 131 -13.82 16.54 5.35
N ALA A 132 -13.29 17.75 5.23
CA ALA A 132 -12.00 18.01 4.61
C ALA A 132 -10.85 17.41 5.42
N ALA A 133 -10.89 17.49 6.75
CA ALA A 133 -9.91 16.87 7.63
C ALA A 133 -9.94 15.33 7.51
N LEU A 134 -11.13 14.74 7.49
CA LEU A 134 -11.29 13.29 7.33
C LEU A 134 -10.77 12.83 5.96
N LYS A 135 -11.16 13.51 4.88
CA LYS A 135 -10.67 13.20 3.53
C LYS A 135 -9.15 13.32 3.41
N LEU A 136 -8.56 14.36 4.01
CA LEU A 136 -7.11 14.52 4.03
C LEU A 136 -6.43 13.32 4.69
N ALA A 137 -6.93 12.87 5.85
CA ALA A 137 -6.41 11.69 6.52
C ALA A 137 -6.58 10.43 5.66
N GLU A 138 -7.79 10.15 5.19
CA GLU A 138 -8.09 8.98 4.35
C GLU A 138 -7.24 8.94 3.09
N ALA A 139 -7.19 10.04 2.33
CA ALA A 139 -6.43 10.13 1.09
C ALA A 139 -4.92 9.98 1.32
N SER A 140 -4.38 10.56 2.41
CA SER A 140 -2.95 10.47 2.72
C SER A 140 -2.54 9.05 3.14
N PHE A 141 -3.41 8.32 3.84
CA PHE A 141 -3.12 6.96 4.31
C PHE A 141 -3.43 5.87 3.28
N ALA A 142 -4.35 6.11 2.34
CA ALA A 142 -4.78 5.12 1.35
C ALA A 142 -3.62 4.46 0.56
N PRO A 143 -2.59 5.17 0.07
CA PRO A 143 -1.47 4.56 -0.64
C PRO A 143 -0.70 3.55 0.23
N ILE A 144 -0.51 3.86 1.52
CA ILE A 144 0.20 2.99 2.45
C ILE A 144 -0.65 1.76 2.78
N SER A 145 -1.95 1.95 3.02
CA SER A 145 -2.91 0.86 3.24
C SER A 145 -2.92 -0.13 2.06
N ALA A 146 -2.91 0.38 0.83
CA ALA A 146 -2.82 -0.45 -0.37
C ALA A 146 -1.52 -1.27 -0.43
N ARG A 147 -0.38 -0.73 0.01
CA ARG A 147 0.88 -1.47 0.10
C ARG A 147 0.82 -2.59 1.15
N MET A 148 0.15 -2.35 2.28
CA MET A 148 -0.06 -3.37 3.29
C MET A 148 -0.92 -4.52 2.77
N THR A 149 -2.03 -4.22 2.07
CA THR A 149 -2.87 -5.24 1.41
C THR A 149 -2.07 -6.04 0.39
N LEU A 150 -1.32 -5.38 -0.49
CA LEU A 150 -0.48 -6.06 -1.49
C LEU A 150 0.59 -6.95 -0.84
N ALA A 151 1.20 -6.51 0.26
CA ALA A 151 2.14 -7.33 1.01
C ALA A 151 1.45 -8.59 1.57
N VAL A 152 0.28 -8.43 2.21
CA VAL A 152 -0.50 -9.57 2.69
C VAL A 152 -0.83 -10.51 1.52
N GLU A 153 -1.33 -10.03 0.39
CA GLU A 153 -1.64 -10.88 -0.78
C GLU A 153 -0.41 -11.63 -1.33
N LYS A 154 0.75 -10.97 -1.36
CA LYS A 154 2.02 -11.57 -1.84
C LYS A 154 2.56 -12.64 -0.89
N PHE A 155 2.43 -12.46 0.42
CA PHE A 155 3.05 -13.34 1.43
C PHE A 155 2.07 -14.30 2.13
N SER A 156 0.75 -14.11 1.99
CA SER A 156 -0.28 -14.97 2.59
C SER A 156 -0.84 -16.04 1.65
N LYS A 157 -0.57 -15.96 0.34
CA LYS A 157 -0.78 -17.13 -0.54
C LYS A 157 0.05 -18.27 0.04
N PRO A 158 -0.55 -19.41 0.43
CA PRO A 158 0.23 -20.53 0.92
C PRO A 158 1.28 -20.83 -0.14
N LEU A 159 2.53 -20.97 0.31
CA LEU A 159 3.52 -21.79 -0.39
C LEU A 159 2.78 -23.09 -0.71
N ALA A 160 2.29 -23.21 -1.95
CA ALA A 160 1.54 -24.38 -2.37
C ALA A 160 2.51 -25.56 -2.21
N ALA A 161 2.27 -26.34 -1.16
CA ALA A 161 2.86 -27.64 -0.93
C ALA A 161 2.42 -28.60 -2.04
#